data_AF-A0A0C3QFN8-F1
#
_entry.id   AF-A0A0C3QFN8-F1
#
_cell.length_a   1.000
_cell.length_b   1.000
_cell.length_c   1.000
_cell.angle_alpha   90.00
_cell.angle_beta   90.00
_cell.angle_gamma   90.00
#
_symmetry.space_group_name_H-M   'P 1'
#
loop_
_entity.id
_entity.type
_entity.pdbx_description
1 polymer ?
#
loop_
_entity_poly.entity_id
_entity_poly.type
_entity_poly.pdbx_seq_one_letter_code
_entity_poly.pdbx_strand_id
1 'polypeptide(L)'
;MRFSITAVLFAASLASAYTIANRQTTSDLPACGQTCYANTNPSPCAAEDVACQCLNVNFLTPLIQCVATNCSAEDAQTAQAVAMATCKGAGIDLANPLPACAQPCDTNTTSASCPAPADPNTVPDVACYCNDTTYIQTVDTCFKSSCQGQDLTTAETVGKALCRAYGVDISPTVGA
;
A
#
# COMPACT_ATOMS: atom_id res chain seq x y z
N MET A 1 -10.61 6.46 -58.28
CA MET A 1 -9.62 6.25 -57.21
C MET A 1 -10.34 6.49 -55.89
N ARG A 2 -10.67 5.43 -55.15
CA ARG A 2 -11.29 5.53 -53.82
C ARG A 2 -10.32 4.84 -52.86
N PHE A 3 -9.65 5.62 -52.02
CA PHE A 3 -8.68 5.13 -51.05
C PHE A 3 -9.44 4.71 -49.78
N SER A 4 -9.57 3.40 -49.58
CA SER A 4 -10.03 2.82 -48.33
C SER A 4 -8.85 2.75 -47.36
N ILE A 5 -8.85 3.61 -46.33
CA ILE A 5 -7.92 3.53 -45.21
C ILE A 5 -8.61 2.70 -44.12
N THR A 6 -8.26 1.41 -44.05
CA THR A 6 -8.60 0.56 -42.90
C THR A 6 -7.61 0.83 -41.79
N ALA A 7 -7.97 1.71 -40.86
CA ALA A 7 -7.37 1.75 -39.53
C ALA A 7 -8.05 0.67 -38.68
N VAL A 8 -7.36 -0.45 -38.44
CA VAL A 8 -7.76 -1.38 -37.37
C VAL A 8 -6.67 -1.33 -36.31
N LEU A 9 -7.10 -0.80 -35.17
CA LEU A 9 -6.40 -0.58 -33.93
C LEU A 9 -5.70 -1.86 -33.47
N PHE A 10 -4.39 -1.78 -33.23
CA PHE A 10 -3.72 -2.69 -32.32
C PHE A 10 -4.26 -2.42 -30.92
N ALA A 11 -5.21 -3.24 -30.48
CA ALA A 11 -5.53 -3.37 -29.06
C ALA A 11 -4.31 -4.01 -28.37
N ALA A 12 -3.32 -3.20 -28.02
CA ALA A 12 -2.28 -3.61 -27.10
C ALA A 12 -2.96 -3.86 -25.76
N SER A 13 -3.16 -5.14 -25.44
CA SER A 13 -3.54 -5.61 -24.12
C SER A 13 -2.55 -5.05 -23.08
N LEU A 14 -2.98 -4.06 -22.31
CA LEU A 14 -2.21 -3.47 -21.19
C LEU A 14 -2.06 -4.42 -19.99
N ALA A 15 -2.41 -5.70 -20.14
CA ALA A 15 -2.36 -6.70 -19.07
C ALA A 15 -0.94 -7.13 -18.66
N SER A 16 0.11 -6.70 -19.38
CA SER A 16 1.48 -7.19 -19.18
C SER A 16 2.43 -6.24 -18.43
N ALA A 17 1.99 -5.03 -18.06
CA ALA A 17 2.86 -4.09 -17.32
C ALA A 17 2.99 -4.45 -15.83
N TYR A 18 1.96 -5.04 -15.23
CA TYR A 18 1.95 -5.38 -13.79
C TYR A 18 2.91 -6.52 -13.44
N THR A 19 3.11 -7.49 -14.34
CA THR A 19 4.05 -8.61 -14.12
C THR A 19 5.53 -8.22 -14.27
N ILE A 20 5.81 -7.14 -14.99
CA ILE A 20 7.19 -6.64 -15.18
C ILE A 20 7.62 -5.81 -13.97
N ALA A 21 6.72 -4.99 -13.41
CA ALA A 21 7.01 -4.18 -12.23
C ALA A 21 7.50 -5.01 -11.04
N ASN A 22 6.92 -6.19 -10.78
CA ASN A 22 7.28 -7.01 -9.61
C ASN A 22 8.63 -7.75 -9.74
N ARG A 23 9.11 -7.99 -10.97
CA ARG A 23 10.45 -8.55 -11.19
C ARG A 23 11.54 -7.49 -11.06
N GLN A 24 11.24 -6.24 -11.39
CA GLN A 24 12.21 -5.15 -11.36
C GLN A 24 12.55 -4.73 -9.92
N THR A 25 11.54 -4.64 -9.05
CA THR A 25 11.71 -4.16 -7.66
C THR A 25 12.59 -5.05 -6.79
N THR A 26 12.50 -6.37 -6.97
CA THR A 26 13.37 -7.33 -6.26
C THR A 26 14.76 -7.42 -6.87
N SER A 27 14.91 -7.27 -8.20
CA SER A 27 16.23 -7.25 -8.84
C SER A 27 17.06 -6.00 -8.51
N ASP A 28 16.40 -4.91 -8.13
CA ASP A 28 17.07 -3.66 -7.73
C ASP A 28 17.62 -3.71 -6.30
N LEU A 29 17.21 -4.71 -5.50
CA LEU A 29 17.77 -4.93 -4.16
C LEU A 29 19.19 -5.51 -4.25
N PRO A 30 20.09 -5.14 -3.32
CA PRO A 30 21.35 -5.86 -3.14
C PRO A 30 21.09 -7.34 -2.80
N ALA A 31 22.05 -8.22 -3.07
CA ALA A 31 21.88 -9.67 -2.91
C ALA A 31 21.45 -10.07 -1.47
N CYS A 32 21.95 -9.38 -0.45
CA CYS A 32 21.51 -9.58 0.93
C CYS A 32 20.04 -9.17 1.13
N GLY A 33 19.61 -8.07 0.51
CA GLY A 33 18.23 -7.58 0.54
C GLY A 33 17.27 -8.53 -0.18
N GLN A 34 17.68 -9.11 -1.32
CA GLN A 34 16.91 -10.14 -2.02
C GLN A 34 16.70 -11.37 -1.14
N THR A 35 17.75 -11.81 -0.45
CA THR A 35 17.69 -12.95 0.48
C THR A 35 16.77 -12.66 1.66
N CYS A 36 16.85 -11.46 2.24
CA CYS A 36 15.97 -11.05 3.33
C CYS A 36 14.50 -10.98 2.88
N TYR A 37 14.24 -10.38 1.71
CA TYR A 37 12.89 -10.32 1.14
C TYR A 37 12.31 -11.72 0.90
N ALA A 38 13.08 -12.62 0.28
CA ALA A 38 12.63 -13.99 0.00
C ALA A 38 12.31 -14.82 1.25
N ASN A 39 12.96 -14.52 2.38
CA ASN A 39 12.75 -15.21 3.66
C ASN A 39 11.72 -14.53 4.57
N THR A 40 11.16 -13.39 4.16
CA THR A 40 10.18 -12.66 4.96
C THR A 40 8.78 -12.91 4.42
N ASN A 41 7.83 -13.29 5.28
CA ASN A 41 6.47 -13.61 4.88
C ASN A 41 5.64 -12.32 4.69
N PRO A 42 5.14 -12.02 3.47
CA PRO A 42 4.30 -10.83 3.23
C PRO A 42 2.84 -10.99 3.68
N SER A 43 2.43 -12.20 4.08
CA SER A 43 1.07 -12.48 4.54
C SER A 43 0.63 -11.48 5.61
N PRO A 44 -0.63 -11.01 5.58
CA PRO A 44 -1.74 -11.43 4.69
C PRO A 44 -1.72 -10.84 3.27
N CYS A 45 -0.76 -9.99 2.94
CA CYS A 45 -0.65 -9.42 1.59
C CYS A 45 -0.28 -10.48 0.55
N ALA A 46 -0.86 -10.37 -0.64
CA ALA A 46 -0.40 -11.11 -1.81
C ALA A 46 1.02 -10.67 -2.20
N ALA A 47 1.79 -11.56 -2.84
CA ALA A 47 3.17 -11.28 -3.25
C ALA A 47 3.27 -10.14 -4.29
N GLU A 48 2.21 -9.93 -5.05
CA GLU A 48 2.03 -8.86 -6.04
C GLU A 48 1.42 -7.58 -5.48
N ASP A 49 0.88 -7.61 -4.26
CA ASP A 49 0.25 -6.45 -3.63
C ASP A 49 1.28 -5.60 -2.88
N VAL A 50 2.10 -4.89 -3.67
CA VAL A 50 3.17 -4.03 -3.16
C VAL A 50 2.62 -2.97 -2.19
N ALA A 51 1.48 -2.35 -2.49
CA ALA A 51 0.88 -1.34 -1.62
C ALA A 51 0.54 -1.91 -0.24
N CYS A 52 -0.03 -3.11 -0.19
CA CYS A 52 -0.29 -3.81 1.07
C CYS A 52 1.00 -4.14 1.82
N GLN A 53 2.01 -4.69 1.13
CA GLN A 53 3.30 -5.03 1.75
C GLN A 53 3.97 -3.79 2.37
N CYS A 54 3.89 -2.64 1.71
CA CYS A 54 4.42 -1.36 2.17
C CYS A 54 3.74 -0.82 3.43
N LEU A 55 2.57 -1.33 3.81
CA LEU A 55 1.86 -0.96 5.04
C LEU A 55 1.79 -2.12 6.05
N ASN A 56 2.29 -3.31 5.68
CA ASN A 56 2.32 -4.47 6.54
C ASN A 56 3.51 -4.41 7.51
N VAL A 57 3.28 -3.86 8.70
CA VAL A 57 4.29 -3.79 9.77
C VAL A 57 4.84 -5.15 10.18
N ASN A 58 4.04 -6.23 10.07
CA ASN A 58 4.47 -7.60 10.36
C ASN A 58 5.42 -8.16 9.30
N PHE A 59 5.40 -7.61 8.10
CA PHE A 59 6.35 -7.91 7.02
C PHE A 59 7.57 -6.98 7.09
N LEU A 60 7.35 -5.67 7.21
CA LEU A 60 8.42 -4.68 7.18
C LEU A 60 9.38 -4.82 8.35
N THR A 61 8.88 -5.10 9.56
CA THR A 61 9.73 -5.22 10.77
C THR A 61 10.79 -6.31 10.64
N PRO A 62 10.43 -7.59 10.37
CA PRO A 62 11.42 -8.65 10.17
C PRO A 62 12.29 -8.43 8.93
N LEU A 63 11.75 -7.84 7.85
CA LEU A 63 12.56 -7.51 6.67
C LEU A 63 13.67 -6.50 7.01
N ILE A 64 13.32 -5.40 7.68
CA ILE A 64 14.26 -4.36 8.13
C ILE A 64 15.28 -4.96 9.08
N GLN A 65 14.85 -5.79 10.03
CA GLN A 65 15.76 -6.48 10.97
C GLN A 65 16.74 -7.40 10.23
N CYS A 66 16.26 -8.17 9.24
CA CYS A 66 17.13 -9.02 8.43
C CYS A 66 18.16 -8.19 7.67
N VAL A 67 17.74 -7.12 7.01
CA VAL A 67 18.63 -6.21 6.26
C VAL A 67 19.66 -5.59 7.20
N ALA A 68 19.23 -5.04 8.34
CA ALA A 68 20.13 -4.44 9.33
C ALA A 68 21.17 -5.44 9.89
N THR A 69 20.83 -6.73 9.95
CA THR A 69 21.70 -7.78 10.50
C THR A 69 22.66 -8.36 9.45
N ASN A 70 22.20 -8.51 8.20
CA ASN A 70 22.91 -9.32 7.19
C ASN A 70 23.46 -8.51 6.02
N CYS A 71 23.08 -7.24 5.88
CA CYS A 71 23.59 -6.35 4.84
C CYS A 71 24.69 -5.44 5.38
N SER A 72 25.58 -5.00 4.49
CA SER A 72 26.44 -3.86 4.78
C SER A 72 25.61 -2.60 4.98
N ALA A 73 26.19 -1.57 5.60
CA ALA A 73 25.49 -0.28 5.76
C ALA A 73 25.10 0.34 4.40
N GLU A 74 25.94 0.19 3.38
CA GLU A 74 25.70 0.70 2.02
C GLU A 74 24.58 -0.09 1.32
N ASP A 75 24.56 -1.42 1.47
CA ASP A 75 23.49 -2.27 0.96
C ASP A 75 22.17 -1.98 1.69
N ALA A 76 22.20 -1.75 3.00
CA ALA A 76 21.01 -1.40 3.77
C ALA A 76 20.42 -0.05 3.32
N GLN A 77 21.26 0.95 3.05
CA GLN A 77 20.83 2.24 2.49
C GLN A 77 20.24 2.07 1.08
N THR A 78 20.88 1.25 0.24
CA THR A 78 20.38 0.93 -1.10
C THR A 78 19.02 0.23 -1.02
N ALA A 79 18.87 -0.77 -0.15
CA ALA A 79 17.62 -1.48 0.06
C ALA A 79 16.50 -0.54 0.56
N GLN A 80 16.83 0.40 1.45
CA GLN A 80 15.89 1.43 1.90
C GLN A 80 15.44 2.32 0.73
N ALA A 81 16.35 2.81 -0.09
CA ALA A 81 16.03 3.64 -1.24
C ALA A 81 15.14 2.91 -2.25
N VAL A 82 15.44 1.63 -2.53
CA VAL A 82 14.63 0.76 -3.40
C VAL A 82 13.24 0.53 -2.80
N ALA A 83 13.13 0.27 -1.50
CA ALA A 83 11.85 0.11 -0.83
C ALA A 83 11.00 1.39 -0.92
N MET A 84 11.58 2.57 -0.65
CA MET A 84 10.89 3.85 -0.79
C MET A 84 10.40 4.10 -2.22
N ALA A 85 11.24 3.85 -3.23
CA ALA A 85 10.86 4.00 -4.63
C ALA A 85 9.77 3.00 -5.05
N THR A 86 9.87 1.76 -4.59
CA THR A 86 8.91 0.68 -4.85
C THR A 86 7.54 1.01 -4.27
N CYS A 87 7.48 1.41 -2.99
CA CYS A 87 6.23 1.80 -2.35
C CYS A 87 5.61 3.03 -3.00
N LYS A 88 6.44 4.03 -3.35
CA LYS A 88 5.96 5.22 -4.05
C LYS A 88 5.39 4.89 -5.42
N GLY A 89 6.01 3.96 -6.16
CA GLY A 89 5.47 3.43 -7.42
C GLY A 89 4.14 2.71 -7.27
N ALA A 90 3.88 2.12 -6.09
CA ALA A 90 2.60 1.52 -5.72
C ALA A 90 1.58 2.51 -5.13
N GLY A 91 1.88 3.81 -5.13
CA GLY A 91 1.00 4.87 -4.61
C GLY A 91 1.11 5.10 -3.09
N ILE A 92 2.09 4.50 -2.42
CA ILE A 92 2.34 4.65 -0.98
C ILE A 92 3.61 5.47 -0.75
N ASP A 93 3.47 6.71 -0.28
CA ASP A 93 4.60 7.47 0.24
C ASP A 93 4.86 7.07 1.70
N LEU A 94 5.88 6.24 1.96
CA LEU A 94 6.18 5.79 3.33
C LEU A 94 6.48 6.93 4.31
N ALA A 95 6.88 8.11 3.84
CA ALA A 95 7.10 9.27 4.71
C ALA A 95 5.79 9.97 5.06
N ASN A 96 4.81 9.96 4.15
CA ASN A 96 3.51 10.62 4.30
C ASN A 96 2.42 9.80 3.61
N PRO A 97 2.05 8.63 4.17
CA PRO A 97 1.23 7.67 3.45
C PRO A 97 -0.15 8.21 3.14
N LEU A 98 -0.74 8.97 4.06
CA LEU A 98 -2.05 9.56 3.91
C LEU A 98 -1.94 11.06 3.55
N PRO A 99 -2.60 11.54 2.47
CA PRO A 99 -2.57 12.95 2.07
C PRO A 99 -3.07 13.89 3.17
N ALA A 100 -2.56 15.12 3.19
CA ALA A 100 -2.89 16.10 4.23
C ALA A 100 -4.41 16.37 4.38
N CYS A 101 -5.17 16.34 3.29
CA CYS A 101 -6.63 16.52 3.31
C CYS A 101 -7.37 15.36 4.00
N ALA A 102 -6.77 14.17 4.05
CA ALA A 102 -7.36 12.96 4.61
C ALA A 102 -6.97 12.74 6.08
N GLN A 103 -5.89 13.38 6.56
CA GLN A 103 -5.44 13.30 7.95
C GLN A 103 -6.55 13.59 8.97
N PRO A 104 -7.38 14.65 8.82
CA PRO A 104 -8.46 14.91 9.78
C PRO A 104 -9.53 13.84 9.81
N CYS A 105 -9.73 13.10 8.71
CA CYS A 105 -10.72 12.04 8.63
C CYS A 105 -10.31 10.83 9.46
N ASP A 106 -9.01 10.53 9.52
CA ASP A 106 -8.47 9.48 10.37
C ASP A 106 -8.55 9.86 11.86
N THR A 107 -8.17 11.10 12.19
CA THR A 107 -8.12 11.54 13.60
C THR A 107 -9.49 11.82 14.22
N ASN A 108 -10.49 12.22 13.42
CA ASN A 108 -11.80 12.63 13.93
C ASN A 108 -12.86 11.53 13.89
N THR A 109 -12.60 10.43 13.16
CA THR A 109 -13.56 9.34 13.07
C THR A 109 -13.32 8.34 14.18
N THR A 110 -14.38 7.99 14.92
CA THR A 110 -14.33 6.99 15.98
C THR A 110 -15.12 5.75 15.58
N SER A 111 -14.65 4.58 15.98
CA SER A 111 -15.41 3.34 15.86
C SER A 111 -16.25 3.15 17.11
N ALA A 112 -17.50 2.70 16.93
CA ALA A 112 -18.37 2.34 18.06
C ALA A 112 -18.08 0.92 18.59
N SER A 113 -17.50 0.05 17.75
CA SER A 113 -17.21 -1.35 18.08
C SER A 113 -15.76 -1.60 18.47
N CYS A 114 -14.84 -0.73 18.05
CA CYS A 114 -13.42 -0.91 18.27
C CYS A 114 -12.90 0.11 19.28
N PRO A 115 -12.36 -0.34 20.43
CA PRO A 115 -11.87 0.56 21.46
C PRO A 115 -10.61 1.28 20.97
N ALA A 116 -10.53 2.58 21.24
CA ALA A 116 -9.28 3.31 21.09
C ALA A 116 -8.23 2.77 22.09
N PRO A 117 -6.95 2.69 21.69
CA PRO A 117 -5.89 2.28 22.60
C PRO A 117 -5.77 3.27 23.77
N ALA A 118 -5.52 2.74 24.97
CA ALA A 118 -5.35 3.55 26.18
C ALA A 118 -4.05 4.38 26.16
N ASP A 119 -3.05 3.93 25.42
CA ASP A 119 -1.78 4.63 25.19
C ASP A 119 -1.74 5.12 23.73
N PRO A 120 -1.54 6.43 23.49
CA PRO A 120 -1.46 6.98 22.14
C PRO A 120 -0.28 6.45 21.30
N ASN A 121 0.69 5.77 21.92
CA ASN A 121 1.80 5.11 21.21
C ASN A 121 1.50 3.66 20.82
N THR A 122 0.35 3.12 21.24
CA THR A 122 -0.07 1.77 20.88
C THR A 122 -0.81 1.81 19.55
N VAL A 123 -0.38 0.95 18.61
CA VAL A 123 -1.08 0.75 17.34
C VAL A 123 -2.49 0.24 17.64
N PRO A 124 -3.56 0.88 17.12
CA PRO A 124 -4.92 0.42 17.33
C PRO A 124 -5.14 -0.98 16.72
N ASP A 125 -6.23 -1.65 17.10
CA ASP A 125 -6.65 -2.90 16.45
C ASP A 125 -7.16 -2.61 15.04
N VAL A 126 -6.23 -2.40 14.10
CA VAL A 126 -6.54 -2.03 12.71
C VAL A 126 -7.50 -3.04 12.07
N ALA A 127 -7.37 -4.33 12.38
CA ALA A 127 -8.29 -5.35 11.87
C ALA A 127 -9.72 -5.13 12.37
N CYS A 128 -9.91 -4.78 13.65
CA CYS A 128 -11.22 -4.41 14.17
C CYS A 128 -11.79 -3.20 13.42
N TYR A 129 -11.03 -2.10 13.32
CA TYR A 129 -11.49 -0.87 12.66
C TYR A 129 -11.85 -1.12 11.19
N CYS A 130 -11.07 -1.95 10.49
CA CYS A 130 -11.35 -2.35 9.10
C CYS A 130 -12.60 -3.22 8.95
N ASN A 131 -13.00 -3.97 9.98
CA ASN A 131 -14.25 -4.74 10.00
C ASN A 131 -15.47 -3.90 10.39
N ASP A 132 -15.28 -2.75 11.03
CA ASP A 132 -16.36 -1.80 11.32
C ASP A 132 -16.74 -1.05 10.03
N THR A 133 -17.70 -1.61 9.29
CA THR A 133 -18.20 -1.01 8.04
C THR A 133 -18.76 0.39 8.22
N THR A 134 -19.31 0.74 9.39
CA THR A 134 -19.84 2.09 9.65
C THR A 134 -18.70 3.08 9.79
N TYR A 135 -17.65 2.70 10.52
CA TYR A 135 -16.41 3.46 10.60
C TYR A 135 -15.82 3.67 9.20
N ILE A 136 -15.65 2.59 8.42
CA ILE A 136 -15.06 2.66 7.08
C ILE A 136 -15.87 3.55 6.13
N GLN A 137 -17.19 3.46 6.14
CA GLN A 137 -18.06 4.34 5.35
C GLN A 137 -17.97 5.81 5.78
N THR A 138 -17.82 6.06 7.07
CA THR A 138 -17.66 7.42 7.60
C THR A 138 -16.32 8.03 7.17
N VAL A 139 -15.24 7.25 7.26
CA VAL A 139 -13.91 7.67 6.77
C VAL A 139 -13.94 7.93 5.26
N ASP A 140 -14.52 7.02 4.46
CA ASP A 140 -14.64 7.17 3.01
C ASP A 140 -15.46 8.42 2.63
N THR A 141 -16.59 8.67 3.31
CA THR A 141 -17.40 9.88 3.12
C THR A 141 -16.60 11.14 3.48
N CYS A 142 -15.79 11.09 4.53
CA CYS A 142 -14.92 12.19 4.91
C CYS A 142 -13.82 12.42 3.85
N PHE A 143 -13.18 11.36 3.33
CA PHE A 143 -12.20 11.47 2.25
C PHE A 143 -12.82 12.11 1.02
N LYS A 144 -14.01 11.66 0.59
CA LYS A 144 -14.73 12.21 -0.57
C LYS A 144 -15.12 13.69 -0.41
N SER A 145 -15.34 14.14 0.82
CA SER A 145 -15.68 15.55 1.09
C SER A 145 -14.45 16.45 1.30
N SER A 146 -13.32 15.88 1.73
CA SER A 146 -12.11 16.64 2.09
C SER A 146 -11.03 16.61 1.01
N CYS A 147 -10.97 15.54 0.21
CA CYS A 147 -9.95 15.30 -0.80
C CYS A 147 -10.55 15.24 -2.20
N GLN A 148 -9.72 15.49 -3.22
CA GLN A 148 -10.12 15.44 -4.63
C GLN A 148 -9.00 14.87 -5.52
N GLY A 149 -9.37 14.36 -6.69
CA GLY A 149 -8.43 13.88 -7.70
C GLY A 149 -7.47 12.82 -7.17
N GLN A 150 -6.17 13.04 -7.36
CA GLN A 150 -5.13 12.11 -6.95
C GLN A 150 -5.09 11.90 -5.43
N ASP A 151 -5.37 12.92 -4.62
CA ASP A 151 -5.33 12.80 -3.15
C ASP A 151 -6.44 11.87 -2.64
N LEU A 152 -7.65 11.96 -3.21
CA LEU A 152 -8.74 11.03 -2.89
C LEU A 152 -8.35 9.59 -3.28
N THR A 153 -7.77 9.42 -4.47
CA THR A 153 -7.33 8.12 -4.97
C THR A 153 -6.25 7.52 -4.06
N THR A 154 -5.28 8.33 -3.62
CA THR A 154 -4.23 7.93 -2.69
C THR A 154 -4.81 7.57 -1.32
N ALA A 155 -5.73 8.37 -0.77
CA ALA A 155 -6.36 8.09 0.53
C ALA A 155 -7.12 6.77 0.53
N GLU A 156 -7.93 6.50 -0.50
CA GLU A 156 -8.62 5.22 -0.65
C GLU A 156 -7.65 4.04 -0.85
N THR A 157 -6.59 4.24 -1.64
CA THR A 157 -5.55 3.21 -1.88
C THR A 157 -4.86 2.84 -0.58
N VAL A 158 -4.48 3.82 0.22
CA VAL A 158 -3.83 3.63 1.53
C VAL A 158 -4.78 2.91 2.49
N GLY A 159 -6.03 3.35 2.60
CA GLY A 159 -7.01 2.68 3.47
C GLY A 159 -7.24 1.21 3.08
N LYS A 160 -7.45 0.95 1.78
CA LYS A 160 -7.61 -0.42 1.26
C LYS A 160 -6.37 -1.28 1.50
N ALA A 161 -5.18 -0.76 1.22
CA ALA A 161 -3.92 -1.48 1.39
C ALA A 161 -3.61 -1.74 2.88
N LEU A 162 -3.85 -0.77 3.75
CA LEU A 162 -3.69 -0.91 5.20
C LEU A 162 -4.60 -2.01 5.73
N CYS A 163 -5.89 -1.99 5.39
CA CYS A 163 -6.80 -3.05 5.86
C CYS A 163 -6.40 -4.44 5.35
N ARG A 164 -5.95 -4.55 4.10
CA ARG A 164 -5.44 -5.83 3.58
C ARG A 164 -4.20 -6.29 4.31
N ALA A 165 -3.33 -5.38 4.77
CA ALA A 165 -2.16 -5.71 5.57
C ALA A 165 -2.50 -6.31 6.94
N TYR A 166 -3.73 -6.10 7.41
CA TYR A 166 -4.30 -6.72 8.61
C TYR A 166 -5.35 -7.80 8.30
N GLY A 167 -5.44 -8.24 7.03
CA GLY A 167 -6.25 -9.38 6.60
C GLY A 167 -7.71 -9.06 6.28
N VAL A 168 -8.05 -7.78 6.09
CA VAL A 168 -9.43 -7.33 5.83
C VAL A 168 -9.51 -6.65 4.46
N ASP A 169 -10.41 -7.11 3.59
CA ASP A 169 -10.68 -6.44 2.31
C ASP A 169 -11.91 -5.53 2.39
N ILE A 170 -11.68 -4.22 2.34
CA ILE A 170 -12.72 -3.19 2.39
C ILE A 170 -13.12 -2.67 0.99
N SER A 171 -12.59 -3.26 -0.09
CA SER A 171 -12.91 -2.87 -1.46
C SER A 171 -14.42 -2.86 -1.78
N PRO A 172 -15.26 -3.74 -1.21
CA PRO A 172 -16.71 -3.67 -1.37
C PRO A 172 -17.39 -2.46 -0.69
N THR A 173 -16.69 -1.81 0.25
CA THR A 173 -17.24 -0.74 1.10
C THR A 173 -16.76 0.66 0.68
N VAL A 174 -15.57 0.77 0.07
CA VAL A 174 -14.89 2.04 -0.22
C VAL A 174 -14.84 2.33 -1.72
N GLY A 175 -15.18 3.57 -2.11
CA GLY A 175 -15.15 4.04 -3.51
C GLY A 175 -16.41 3.74 -4.33
N ALA A 176 -17.52 3.33 -3.67
CA ALA A 176 -18.85 3.25 -4.27
C ALA A 176 -19.57 4.61 -4.35
#